data_AF-G4RLK6-F1
#
_entry.id   AF-G4RLK6-F1
#
_cell.length_a   1.000
_cell.length_b   1.000
_cell.length_c   1.000
_cell.angle_alpha   90.00
_cell.angle_beta   90.00
_cell.angle_gamma   90.00
#
_symmetry.space_group_name_H-M   'P 1'
#
loop_
_entity.id
_entity.type
_entity.pdbx_description
1 polymer ?
#
loop_
_entity_poly.entity_id
_entity_poly.type
_entity_poly.pdbx_seq_one_letter_code
_entity_poly.pdbx_strand_id
1 'polypeptide(L)'
;MPQRPLGVILAGGRGSRFGDPQKCLRPVCGVPMIMRVVASLQPYVSRLVVATTRGHAAVAWLARTWDMEVIYTEGGGYERDISALLKLAPVVIASCDLPFLEPHHVAELIENDVFTSAVKDGEYIGLTWAPNGDLSKWTNMDLDVEDVDDRRKWLQLSSSCQKPTYPIVVDPRTLLPHEDVEGLLEISWAVRPVVVDVWTCTVLDGHHRLASLAARGLPVPVVPMDYASLDVFTPDGLYFDKLAVISSASRGERLGRRVTRHFYGGKHVSSLNHVEMSLGELANIAPLRCEPL
;
A
#
# COMPACT_ATOMS: atom_id res chain seq x y z
N MET A 1 -8.36 -25.63 -3.22
CA MET A 1 -7.55 -24.76 -2.35
C MET A 1 -8.50 -24.11 -1.35
N PRO A 2 -8.14 -23.95 -0.07
CA PRO A 2 -8.95 -23.15 0.84
C PRO A 2 -9.15 -21.74 0.25
N GLN A 3 -10.34 -21.18 0.45
CA GLN A 3 -10.68 -19.85 -0.06
C GLN A 3 -9.79 -18.81 0.64
N ARG A 4 -9.09 -17.95 -0.12
CA ARG A 4 -8.31 -16.85 0.47
C ARG A 4 -9.24 -15.92 1.27
N PRO A 5 -8.88 -15.52 2.49
CA PRO A 5 -9.71 -14.66 3.34
C PRO A 5 -9.92 -13.27 2.75
N LEU A 6 -10.84 -12.51 3.34
CA LEU A 6 -10.94 -11.07 3.11
C LEU A 6 -9.81 -10.35 3.88
N GLY A 7 -9.23 -9.32 3.28
CA GLY A 7 -8.33 -8.40 3.97
C GLY A 7 -9.08 -7.13 4.33
N VAL A 8 -9.20 -6.82 5.62
CA VAL A 8 -9.84 -5.59 6.09
C VAL A 8 -8.80 -4.69 6.73
N ILE A 9 -8.79 -3.43 6.32
CA ILE A 9 -7.94 -2.40 6.91
C ILE A 9 -8.81 -1.46 7.74
N LEU A 10 -8.55 -1.41 9.05
CA LEU A 10 -9.21 -0.51 9.98
C LEU A 10 -8.58 0.88 9.88
N ALA A 11 -9.35 1.83 9.35
CA ALA A 11 -8.94 3.21 9.11
C ALA A 11 -9.97 4.23 9.66
N GLY A 12 -10.73 3.84 10.69
CA GLY A 12 -11.79 4.65 11.32
C GLY A 12 -11.39 5.37 12.60
N GLY A 13 -10.15 5.23 13.07
CA GLY A 13 -9.70 5.79 14.34
C GLY A 13 -9.69 7.33 14.35
N ARG A 14 -10.05 7.95 15.48
CA ARG A 14 -10.06 9.43 15.65
C ARG A 14 -8.69 10.09 15.53
N GLY A 15 -7.61 9.30 15.58
CA GLY A 15 -6.24 9.81 15.51
C GLY A 15 -5.86 10.75 16.66
N SER A 16 -6.54 10.67 17.82
CA SER A 16 -6.40 11.65 18.90
C SER A 16 -4.96 11.83 19.41
N ARG A 17 -4.18 10.74 19.50
CA ARG A 17 -2.75 10.77 19.87
C ARG A 17 -1.87 11.41 18.80
N PHE A 18 -2.26 11.23 17.54
CA PHE A 18 -1.58 11.81 16.39
C PHE A 18 -1.97 13.29 16.16
N GLY A 19 -3.19 13.68 16.56
CA GLY A 19 -3.79 14.98 16.28
C GLY A 19 -4.38 15.11 14.87
N ASP A 20 -4.55 14.00 14.14
CA ASP A 20 -5.05 13.98 12.77
C ASP A 20 -5.94 12.73 12.54
N PRO A 21 -7.25 12.89 12.26
CA PRO A 21 -8.14 11.77 11.98
C PRO A 21 -7.80 11.06 10.65
N GLN A 22 -7.00 11.68 9.78
CA GLN A 22 -6.52 11.11 8.54
C GLN A 22 -5.11 10.51 8.66
N LYS A 23 -4.67 10.14 9.88
CA LYS A 23 -3.30 9.60 10.11
C LYS A 23 -2.91 8.48 9.15
N CYS A 24 -3.86 7.63 8.74
CA CYS A 24 -3.62 6.52 7.79
C CYS A 24 -3.02 6.97 6.45
N LEU A 25 -3.25 8.23 6.05
CA LEU A 25 -2.76 8.82 4.80
C LEU A 25 -1.35 9.40 4.95
N ARG A 26 -0.82 9.51 6.17
CA ARG A 26 0.50 10.10 6.40
C ARG A 26 1.59 9.21 5.80
N PRO A 27 2.51 9.77 4.99
CA PRO A 27 3.52 8.97 4.34
C PRO A 27 4.60 8.51 5.34
N VAL A 28 4.99 7.25 5.25
CA VAL A 28 6.23 6.71 5.82
C VAL A 28 7.12 6.35 4.64
N CYS A 29 8.22 7.08 4.48
CA CYS A 29 9.11 6.95 3.33
C CYS A 29 8.39 7.18 2.01
N GLY A 30 7.59 8.25 1.99
CA GLY A 30 6.80 8.67 0.84
C GLY A 30 5.57 7.80 0.55
N VAL A 31 5.35 6.67 1.21
CA VAL A 31 4.17 5.81 0.99
C VAL A 31 3.16 5.98 2.13
N PRO A 32 1.87 6.28 1.86
CA PRO A 32 0.84 6.33 2.91
C PRO A 32 0.80 5.05 3.74
N MET A 33 0.67 5.15 5.07
CA MET A 33 0.68 3.96 5.96
C MET A 33 -0.35 2.91 5.53
N ILE A 34 -1.56 3.35 5.14
CA ILE A 34 -2.59 2.43 4.64
C ILE A 34 -2.12 1.61 3.44
N MET A 35 -1.39 2.20 2.49
CA MET A 35 -0.89 1.49 1.31
C MET A 35 0.24 0.51 1.64
N ARG A 36 1.00 0.77 2.72
CA ARG A 36 1.98 -0.20 3.25
C ARG A 36 1.27 -1.43 3.82
N VAL A 37 0.15 -1.24 4.52
CA VAL A 37 -0.67 -2.35 5.03
C VAL A 37 -1.32 -3.12 3.88
N VAL A 38 -1.79 -2.43 2.83
CA VAL A 38 -2.30 -3.06 1.60
C VAL A 38 -1.26 -4.02 1.00
N ALA A 39 0.00 -3.57 0.84
CA ALA A 39 1.09 -4.38 0.28
C ALA A 39 1.31 -5.68 1.07
N SER A 40 1.13 -5.65 2.38
CA SER A 40 1.34 -6.82 3.24
C SER A 40 0.16 -7.78 3.24
N LEU A 41 -1.07 -7.28 3.09
CA LEU A 41 -2.28 -8.11 3.03
C LEU A 41 -2.51 -8.74 1.64
N GLN A 42 -2.31 -7.97 0.57
CA GLN A 42 -2.70 -8.33 -0.81
C GLN A 42 -2.28 -9.75 -1.23
N PRO A 43 -1.08 -10.25 -0.93
CA PRO A 43 -0.66 -11.58 -1.39
C PRO A 43 -1.52 -12.74 -0.85
N TYR A 44 -2.16 -12.55 0.30
CA TYR A 44 -2.83 -13.62 1.05
C TYR A 44 -4.36 -13.53 1.05
N VAL A 45 -4.92 -12.44 0.52
CA VAL A 45 -6.36 -12.19 0.58
C VAL A 45 -7.01 -12.30 -0.80
N SER A 46 -8.31 -12.54 -0.83
CA SER A 46 -9.10 -12.60 -2.07
C SER A 46 -9.48 -11.21 -2.58
N ARG A 47 -9.75 -10.28 -1.67
CA ARG A 47 -10.07 -8.87 -1.94
C ARG A 47 -9.81 -8.03 -0.69
N LEU A 48 -9.70 -6.73 -0.89
CA LEU A 48 -9.37 -5.75 0.15
C LEU A 48 -10.55 -4.83 0.44
N VAL A 49 -10.74 -4.54 1.71
CA VAL A 49 -11.79 -3.68 2.24
C VAL A 49 -11.18 -2.67 3.19
N VAL A 50 -11.53 -1.40 3.05
CA VAL A 50 -11.18 -0.35 4.01
C VAL A 50 -12.40 -0.05 4.87
N ALA A 51 -12.31 -0.39 6.16
CA ALA A 51 -13.31 -0.06 7.16
C ALA A 51 -12.98 1.30 7.78
N THR A 52 -13.80 2.31 7.52
CA THR A 52 -13.53 3.70 7.94
C THR A 52 -14.81 4.43 8.34
N THR A 53 -14.73 5.69 8.75
CA THR A 53 -15.93 6.49 9.10
C THR A 53 -16.30 7.45 7.97
N ARG A 54 -17.54 7.94 7.96
CA ARG A 54 -17.99 8.92 6.94
C ARG A 54 -17.22 10.23 6.98
N GLY A 55 -16.61 10.58 8.12
CA GLY A 55 -15.75 11.76 8.25
C GLY A 55 -14.40 11.62 7.55
N HIS A 56 -13.99 10.40 7.17
CA HIS A 56 -12.68 10.12 6.59
C HIS A 56 -12.76 10.04 5.06
N ALA A 57 -13.31 11.08 4.42
CA ALA A 57 -13.58 11.09 2.99
C ALA A 57 -12.34 10.81 2.12
N ALA A 58 -11.17 11.37 2.48
CA ALA A 58 -9.92 11.14 1.74
C ALA A 58 -9.42 9.69 1.85
N VAL A 59 -9.64 9.02 2.98
CA VAL A 59 -9.33 7.59 3.15
C VAL A 59 -10.23 6.75 2.26
N ALA A 60 -11.53 7.03 2.26
CA ALA A 60 -12.49 6.34 1.40
C ALA A 60 -12.24 6.63 -0.10
N TRP A 61 -11.79 7.83 -0.44
CA TRP A 61 -11.40 8.18 -1.81
C TRP A 61 -10.18 7.38 -2.24
N LEU A 62 -9.11 7.36 -1.43
CA LEU A 62 -7.92 6.57 -1.71
C LEU A 62 -8.25 5.08 -1.89
N ALA A 63 -9.09 4.54 -1.01
CA ALA A 63 -9.53 3.16 -1.11
C ALA A 63 -10.16 2.84 -2.48
N ARG A 64 -11.08 3.70 -2.93
CA ARG A 64 -11.75 3.54 -4.23
C ARG A 64 -10.81 3.75 -5.42
N THR A 65 -9.86 4.69 -5.31
CA THR A 65 -8.82 4.88 -6.34
C THR A 65 -8.07 3.58 -6.59
N TRP A 66 -7.88 2.73 -5.58
CA TRP A 66 -7.14 1.47 -5.67
C TRP A 66 -8.04 0.22 -5.69
N ASP A 67 -9.29 0.36 -6.16
CA ASP A 67 -10.26 -0.74 -6.31
C ASP A 67 -10.51 -1.55 -5.02
N MET A 68 -10.43 -0.87 -3.88
CA MET A 68 -10.77 -1.46 -2.58
C MET A 68 -12.20 -1.10 -2.19
N GLU A 69 -12.93 -2.06 -1.62
CA GLU A 69 -14.27 -1.81 -1.08
C GLU A 69 -14.20 -0.91 0.15
N VAL A 70 -15.23 -0.10 0.39
CA VAL A 70 -15.32 0.76 1.57
C VAL A 70 -16.51 0.36 2.42
N ILE A 71 -16.26 -0.02 3.67
CA ILE A 71 -17.29 -0.21 4.69
C ILE A 71 -17.25 0.97 5.64
N TYR A 72 -18.40 1.57 5.91
CA TYR A 72 -18.51 2.63 6.91
C TYR A 72 -18.85 2.05 8.28
N THR A 73 -17.98 2.26 9.27
CA THR A 73 -18.22 1.95 10.68
C THR A 73 -18.72 3.19 11.43
N GLU A 74 -19.31 2.97 12.60
CA GLU A 74 -19.77 4.07 13.47
C GLU A 74 -18.61 4.82 14.15
N GLY A 75 -17.39 4.27 14.10
CA GLY A 75 -16.23 4.81 14.82
C GLY A 75 -16.38 4.69 16.33
N GLY A 76 -17.03 3.62 16.79
CA GLY A 76 -17.36 3.37 18.19
C GLY A 76 -16.18 2.89 19.04
N GLY A 77 -15.00 2.71 18.42
CA GLY A 77 -13.81 2.13 19.02
C GLY A 77 -13.45 0.78 18.39
N TYR A 78 -12.19 0.37 18.56
CA TYR A 78 -11.60 -0.81 17.92
C TYR A 78 -12.43 -2.09 18.16
N GLU A 79 -12.82 -2.37 19.41
CA GLU A 79 -13.57 -3.57 19.77
C GLU A 79 -14.95 -3.65 19.09
N ARG A 80 -15.67 -2.52 19.04
CA ARG A 80 -17.02 -2.46 18.43
C ARG A 80 -16.94 -2.63 16.92
N ASP A 81 -15.98 -1.96 16.30
CA ASP A 81 -15.80 -2.02 14.85
C ASP A 81 -15.35 -3.42 14.43
N ILE A 82 -14.44 -4.06 15.18
CA ILE A 82 -14.04 -5.46 14.93
C ILE A 82 -15.21 -6.41 15.05
N SER A 83 -16.02 -6.30 16.10
CA SER A 83 -17.16 -7.22 16.30
C SER A 83 -18.11 -7.25 15.11
N ALA A 84 -18.28 -6.10 14.43
CA ALA A 84 -19.07 -6.02 13.19
C ALA A 84 -18.36 -6.71 12.00
N LEU A 85 -17.04 -6.56 11.90
CA LEU A 85 -16.21 -7.08 10.82
C LEU A 85 -15.93 -8.59 10.93
N LEU A 86 -15.98 -9.18 12.13
CA LEU A 86 -15.81 -10.63 12.32
C LEU A 86 -16.89 -11.46 11.60
N LYS A 87 -18.04 -10.85 11.29
CA LYS A 87 -19.09 -11.46 10.47
C LYS A 87 -18.67 -11.70 9.01
N LEU A 88 -17.54 -11.13 8.59
CA LEU A 88 -16.94 -11.29 7.26
C LEU A 88 -15.97 -12.49 7.18
N ALA A 89 -15.83 -13.27 8.26
CA ALA A 89 -14.91 -14.40 8.29
C ALA A 89 -15.13 -15.39 7.10
N PRO A 90 -14.07 -15.99 6.53
CA PRO A 90 -12.67 -15.87 6.93
C PRO A 90 -12.07 -14.48 6.61
N VAL A 91 -11.45 -13.82 7.60
CA VAL A 91 -11.00 -12.43 7.50
C VAL A 91 -9.72 -12.17 8.29
N VAL A 92 -8.78 -11.44 7.68
CA VAL A 92 -7.63 -10.81 8.35
C VAL A 92 -7.93 -9.32 8.48
N ILE A 93 -7.82 -8.79 9.69
CA ILE A 93 -8.08 -7.39 10.01
C ILE A 93 -6.77 -6.76 10.48
N ALA A 94 -6.34 -5.66 9.85
CA ALA A 94 -5.15 -4.91 10.23
C ALA A 94 -5.47 -3.43 10.43
N SER A 95 -4.92 -2.80 11.46
CA SER A 95 -4.95 -1.35 11.63
C SER A 95 -4.11 -0.66 10.55
N CYS A 96 -4.58 0.51 10.07
CA CYS A 96 -3.93 1.26 8.99
C CYS A 96 -2.55 1.84 9.36
N ASP A 97 -2.17 1.79 10.63
CA ASP A 97 -0.99 2.40 11.24
C ASP A 97 0.09 1.37 11.58
N LEU A 98 0.10 0.24 10.87
CA LEU A 98 1.16 -0.78 10.91
C LEU A 98 2.04 -0.70 9.64
N PRO A 99 2.77 0.41 9.40
CA PRO A 99 3.52 0.62 8.16
C PRO A 99 4.71 -0.35 7.96
N PHE A 100 5.06 -1.12 9.00
CA PHE A 100 6.09 -2.15 8.96
C PHE A 100 5.53 -3.56 9.16
N LEU A 101 4.21 -3.73 9.03
CA LEU A 101 3.66 -5.05 8.77
C LEU A 101 4.29 -5.56 7.47
N GLU A 102 4.75 -6.80 7.46
CA GLU A 102 5.38 -7.44 6.31
C GLU A 102 4.51 -8.62 5.85
N PRO A 103 4.57 -9.03 4.58
CA PRO A 103 3.80 -10.15 4.08
C PRO A 103 3.94 -11.43 4.91
N HIS A 104 5.14 -11.74 5.41
CA HIS A 104 5.37 -12.97 6.18
C HIS A 104 4.62 -12.99 7.53
N HIS A 105 4.50 -11.83 8.21
CA HIS A 105 3.69 -11.71 9.43
C HIS A 105 2.22 -12.09 9.18
N VAL A 106 1.68 -11.73 8.01
CA VAL A 106 0.31 -12.11 7.62
C VAL A 106 0.23 -13.60 7.31
N ALA A 107 1.22 -14.15 6.61
CA ALA A 107 1.30 -15.58 6.31
C ALA A 107 1.29 -16.44 7.58
N GLU A 108 2.15 -16.13 8.55
CA GLU A 108 2.24 -16.86 9.81
C GLU A 108 0.95 -16.73 10.64
N LEU A 109 0.32 -15.55 10.65
CA LEU A 109 -0.92 -15.33 11.39
C LEU A 109 -2.06 -16.22 10.88
N ILE A 110 -2.23 -16.33 9.55
CA ILE A 110 -3.34 -17.08 8.93
C ILE A 110 -3.17 -18.60 8.96
N GLU A 111 -2.01 -19.11 9.39
CA GLU A 111 -1.79 -20.54 9.61
C GLU A 111 -2.54 -21.08 10.84
N ASN A 112 -3.04 -20.20 11.71
CA ASN A 112 -3.78 -20.59 12.90
C ASN A 112 -5.21 -21.05 12.56
N ASP A 113 -5.67 -22.14 13.19
CA ASP A 113 -7.01 -22.70 12.99
C ASP A 113 -8.11 -22.04 13.86
N VAL A 114 -7.73 -21.12 14.75
CA VAL A 114 -8.61 -20.42 15.68
C VAL A 114 -8.48 -18.90 15.52
N PHE A 115 -9.35 -18.14 16.17
CA PHE A 115 -9.20 -16.69 16.25
C PHE A 115 -7.83 -16.35 16.86
N THR A 116 -7.05 -15.52 16.18
CA THR A 116 -5.71 -15.14 16.63
C THR A 116 -5.53 -13.64 16.58
N SER A 117 -5.11 -13.03 17.68
CA SER A 117 -4.71 -11.62 17.72
C SER A 117 -3.20 -11.51 17.89
N ALA A 118 -2.57 -10.65 17.10
CA ALA A 118 -1.17 -10.34 17.26
C ALA A 118 -0.94 -9.42 18.46
N VAL A 119 0.11 -9.71 19.21
CA VAL A 119 0.55 -8.95 20.37
C VAL A 119 2.04 -8.63 20.27
N LYS A 120 2.47 -7.57 20.94
CA LYS A 120 3.88 -7.24 21.17
C LYS A 120 4.03 -6.84 22.63
N ASP A 121 4.93 -7.50 23.34
CA ASP A 121 5.16 -7.27 24.77
C ASP A 121 3.86 -7.35 25.61
N GLY A 122 2.93 -8.22 25.22
CA GLY A 122 1.62 -8.41 25.86
C GLY A 122 0.51 -7.43 25.46
N GLU A 123 0.81 -6.44 24.60
CA GLU A 123 -0.15 -5.44 24.11
C GLU A 123 -0.63 -5.77 22.69
N TYR A 124 -1.92 -5.53 22.40
CA TYR A 124 -2.48 -5.76 21.07
C TYR A 124 -2.02 -4.70 20.08
N ILE A 125 -1.45 -5.14 18.96
CA ILE A 125 -0.90 -4.23 17.93
C ILE A 125 -1.88 -3.94 16.79
N GLY A 126 -3.10 -4.48 16.83
CA GLY A 126 -4.09 -4.18 15.80
C GLY A 126 -4.05 -5.07 14.57
N LEU A 127 -3.57 -6.31 14.69
CA LEU A 127 -3.62 -7.32 13.63
C LEU A 127 -4.35 -8.56 14.17
N THR A 128 -5.37 -9.03 13.46
CA THR A 128 -6.25 -10.12 13.91
C THR A 128 -6.61 -11.04 12.75
N TRP A 129 -6.61 -12.33 12.99
CA TRP A 129 -7.10 -13.38 12.10
C TRP A 129 -8.36 -14.02 12.68
N ALA A 130 -9.40 -14.12 11.87
CA ALA A 130 -10.61 -14.85 12.18
C ALA A 130 -10.89 -15.87 11.07
N PRO A 131 -10.54 -17.16 11.26
CA PRO A 131 -10.72 -18.19 10.24
C PRO A 131 -12.19 -18.52 9.99
N ASN A 132 -13.05 -18.24 10.97
CA ASN A 132 -14.48 -18.47 10.93
C ASN A 132 -15.16 -17.59 12.01
N GLY A 133 -16.48 -17.76 12.21
CA GLY A 133 -17.24 -17.01 13.22
C GLY A 133 -17.17 -17.57 14.64
N ASP A 134 -16.39 -18.63 14.90
CA ASP A 134 -16.22 -19.21 16.24
C ASP A 134 -15.14 -18.44 17.02
N LEU A 135 -15.59 -17.73 18.05
CA LEU A 135 -14.74 -16.97 18.96
C LEU A 135 -14.57 -17.67 20.33
N SER A 136 -15.06 -18.91 20.47
CA SER A 136 -14.98 -19.66 21.73
C SER A 136 -13.55 -20.13 22.02
N LYS A 137 -12.73 -20.31 20.98
CA LYS A 137 -11.31 -20.61 21.06
C LYS A 137 -10.54 -19.46 20.45
N TRP A 138 -9.52 -19.00 21.16
CA TRP A 138 -8.66 -17.93 20.71
C TRP A 138 -7.24 -18.13 21.22
N THR A 139 -6.28 -17.52 20.52
CA THR A 139 -4.88 -17.45 20.95
C THR A 139 -4.30 -16.07 20.63
N ASN A 140 -3.15 -15.77 21.24
CA ASN A 140 -2.33 -14.64 20.84
C ASN A 140 -1.08 -15.13 20.09
N MET A 141 -0.57 -14.30 19.19
CA MET A 141 0.69 -14.53 18.49
C MET A 141 1.62 -13.34 18.72
N ASP A 142 2.78 -13.58 19.32
CA ASP A 142 3.79 -12.54 19.49
C ASP A 142 4.43 -12.18 18.13
N LEU A 143 4.36 -10.91 17.76
CA LEU A 143 4.96 -10.37 16.54
C LEU A 143 5.75 -9.10 16.86
N ASP A 144 6.97 -9.00 16.33
CA ASP A 144 7.79 -7.77 16.44
C ASP A 144 7.40 -6.75 15.37
N VAL A 145 6.16 -6.26 15.43
CA VAL A 145 5.64 -5.22 14.55
C VAL A 145 5.38 -3.95 15.34
N GLU A 146 5.87 -2.82 14.82
CA GLU A 146 5.65 -1.51 15.42
C GLU A 146 4.49 -0.77 14.74
N ASP A 147 3.57 -0.27 15.54
CA ASP A 147 2.53 0.67 15.17
C ASP A 147 3.03 2.12 15.13
N VAL A 148 2.30 3.01 14.47
CA VAL A 148 2.61 4.45 14.43
C VAL A 148 1.42 5.26 14.90
N ASP A 149 1.40 5.48 16.21
CA ASP A 149 0.27 6.10 16.89
C ASP A 149 0.39 7.61 17.12
N ASP A 150 1.63 8.12 17.17
CA ASP A 150 1.92 9.50 17.48
C ASP A 150 2.87 10.15 16.46
N ARG A 151 2.85 11.49 16.45
CA ARG A 151 3.59 12.29 15.48
C ARG A 151 5.12 12.20 15.65
N ARG A 152 5.61 12.02 16.88
CA ARG A 152 7.06 11.94 17.16
C ARG A 152 7.62 10.64 16.59
N LYS A 153 6.96 9.51 16.87
CA LYS A 153 7.30 8.19 16.32
C LYS A 153 7.23 8.22 14.79
N TRP A 154 6.17 8.80 14.23
CA TRP A 154 6.04 8.99 12.78
C TRP A 154 7.23 9.77 12.18
N LEU A 155 7.58 10.95 12.72
CA LEU A 155 8.69 11.77 12.21
C LEU A 155 10.04 11.04 12.23
N GLN A 156 10.30 10.27 13.28
CA GLN A 156 11.53 9.48 13.41
C GLN A 156 11.61 8.40 12.32
N LEU A 157 10.51 7.67 12.14
CA LEU A 157 10.42 6.54 11.21
C LEU A 157 10.35 6.97 9.74
N SER A 158 9.64 8.07 9.45
CA SER A 158 9.46 8.60 8.10
C SER A 158 10.76 9.19 7.51
N SER A 159 11.70 9.56 8.37
CA SER A 159 12.97 10.20 7.99
C SER A 159 14.10 9.19 7.76
N SER A 160 14.11 8.07 8.49
CA SER A 160 15.23 7.11 8.43
C SER A 160 15.14 6.18 7.21
N CYS A 161 13.93 5.78 6.82
CA CYS A 161 13.66 4.88 5.70
C CYS A 161 14.53 3.64 5.63
N GLN A 162 14.81 3.07 6.81
CA GLN A 162 15.62 1.88 6.96
C GLN A 162 14.84 0.60 6.63
N LYS A 163 13.55 0.56 6.97
CA LYS A 163 12.69 -0.61 6.76
C LYS A 163 12.30 -0.74 5.28
N PRO A 164 12.14 -1.99 4.79
CA PRO A 164 11.74 -2.23 3.41
C PRO A 164 10.34 -1.67 3.11
N THR A 165 10.11 -1.43 1.82
CA THR A 165 8.80 -1.07 1.28
C THR A 165 8.38 -2.16 0.32
N TYR A 166 7.36 -2.91 0.71
CA TYR A 166 6.78 -3.95 -0.12
C TYR A 166 5.88 -3.31 -1.20
N PRO A 167 5.96 -3.78 -2.45
CA PRO A 167 5.07 -3.31 -3.50
C PRO A 167 3.69 -3.96 -3.41
N ILE A 168 2.71 -3.31 -4.03
CA ILE A 168 1.42 -3.90 -4.39
C ILE A 168 1.48 -4.39 -5.84
N VAL A 169 0.68 -5.39 -6.17
CA VAL A 169 0.54 -5.91 -7.54
C VAL A 169 -0.63 -5.22 -8.23
N VAL A 170 -0.38 -4.64 -9.40
CA VAL A 170 -1.34 -3.74 -10.07
C VAL A 170 -1.50 -4.13 -11.54
N ASP A 171 -2.70 -3.92 -12.09
CA ASP A 171 -2.95 -4.02 -13.52
C ASP A 171 -2.23 -2.87 -14.25
N PRO A 172 -1.24 -3.14 -15.11
CA PRO A 172 -0.48 -2.08 -15.77
C PRO A 172 -1.32 -1.15 -16.63
N ARG A 173 -2.48 -1.60 -17.10
CA ARG A 173 -3.36 -0.84 -18.00
C ARG A 173 -4.01 0.36 -17.31
N THR A 174 -4.01 0.38 -15.98
CA THR A 174 -4.62 1.45 -15.19
C THR A 174 -3.58 2.48 -14.72
N LEU A 175 -2.30 2.31 -15.08
CA LEU A 175 -1.25 3.26 -14.73
C LEU A 175 -1.06 4.30 -15.84
N LEU A 176 -0.68 5.52 -15.46
CA LEU A 176 -0.61 6.67 -16.36
C LEU A 176 0.85 7.11 -16.56
N PRO A 177 1.57 6.55 -17.55
CA PRO A 177 2.93 7.00 -17.85
C PRO A 177 2.93 8.32 -18.62
N HIS A 178 3.91 9.20 -18.35
CA HIS A 178 4.11 10.48 -19.05
C HIS A 178 5.39 10.57 -19.88
N GLU A 179 6.25 9.55 -19.86
CA GLU A 179 7.50 9.52 -20.64
C GLU A 179 7.45 8.46 -21.74
N ASP A 180 8.29 8.64 -22.75
CA ASP A 180 8.53 7.69 -23.83
C ASP A 180 9.55 6.60 -23.43
N VAL A 181 9.43 5.43 -24.04
CA VAL A 181 10.35 4.28 -23.85
C VAL A 181 11.06 3.92 -25.16
N GLU A 182 12.34 3.52 -25.08
CA GLU A 182 13.19 3.10 -26.21
C GLU A 182 13.12 1.59 -26.49
N GLY A 183 11.92 1.02 -26.37
CA GLY A 183 11.70 -0.42 -26.53
C GLY A 183 11.50 -1.16 -25.21
N LEU A 184 11.42 -2.49 -25.33
CA LEU A 184 11.11 -3.38 -24.23
C LEU A 184 12.38 -4.01 -23.68
N LEU A 185 12.53 -4.01 -22.37
CA LEU A 185 13.63 -4.68 -21.69
C LEU A 185 13.36 -6.19 -21.61
N GLU A 186 14.44 -6.96 -21.49
CA GLU A 186 14.36 -8.31 -20.94
C GLU A 186 13.98 -8.22 -19.46
N ILE A 187 13.08 -9.10 -19.04
CA ILE A 187 12.59 -9.12 -17.66
C ILE A 187 13.42 -10.14 -16.88
N SER A 188 14.12 -9.65 -15.86
CA SER A 188 14.83 -10.50 -14.90
C SER A 188 13.84 -11.40 -14.13
N TRP A 189 14.35 -12.45 -13.49
CA TRP A 189 13.57 -13.33 -12.63
C TRP A 189 12.93 -12.58 -11.45
N ALA A 190 13.56 -11.48 -11.01
CA ALA A 190 13.05 -10.52 -10.04
C ALA A 190 12.84 -9.14 -10.68
N VAL A 191 11.74 -8.50 -10.30
CA VAL A 191 11.26 -7.24 -10.86
C VAL A 191 11.27 -6.18 -9.78
N ARG A 192 12.09 -5.15 -9.98
CA ARG A 192 12.05 -3.94 -9.15
C ARG A 192 10.72 -3.18 -9.37
N PRO A 193 10.08 -2.66 -8.31
CA PRO A 193 8.82 -1.96 -8.44
C PRO A 193 8.88 -0.72 -9.34
N VAL A 194 7.75 -0.41 -9.95
CA VAL A 194 7.44 0.88 -10.57
C VAL A 194 6.97 1.82 -9.46
N VAL A 195 7.45 3.07 -9.47
CA VAL A 195 6.97 4.08 -8.53
C VAL A 195 5.85 4.86 -9.21
N VAL A 196 4.74 5.05 -8.52
CA VAL A 196 3.61 5.83 -9.03
C VAL A 196 3.13 6.83 -7.99
N ASP A 197 2.46 7.88 -8.42
CA ASP A 197 1.70 8.74 -7.54
C ASP A 197 0.46 8.00 -7.03
N VAL A 198 0.31 7.97 -5.71
CA VAL A 198 -0.76 7.24 -5.02
C VAL A 198 -2.16 7.79 -5.32
N TRP A 199 -2.27 9.05 -5.70
CA TRP A 199 -3.57 9.70 -5.93
C TRP A 199 -4.01 9.69 -7.39
N THR A 200 -3.06 9.77 -8.32
CA THR A 200 -3.34 9.91 -9.76
C THR A 200 -2.91 8.71 -10.60
N CYS A 201 -2.26 7.70 -10.00
CA CYS A 201 -1.71 6.55 -10.72
C CYS A 201 -0.63 6.93 -11.76
N THR A 202 -0.13 8.17 -11.71
CA THR A 202 0.90 8.69 -12.61
C THR A 202 2.22 7.98 -12.35
N VAL A 203 2.85 7.43 -13.38
CA VAL A 203 4.11 6.69 -13.24
C VAL A 203 5.25 7.68 -13.03
N LEU A 204 5.96 7.56 -11.91
CA LEU A 204 7.03 8.48 -11.51
C LEU A 204 8.42 7.90 -11.81
N ASP A 205 8.61 6.59 -11.67
CA ASP A 205 9.84 5.88 -12.07
C ASP A 205 9.52 4.49 -12.59
N GLY A 206 10.30 4.01 -13.55
CA GLY A 206 10.21 2.64 -14.04
C GLY A 206 9.37 2.44 -15.29
N HIS A 207 9.19 3.47 -16.14
CA HIS A 207 8.40 3.40 -17.39
C HIS A 207 8.80 2.23 -18.30
N HIS A 208 10.10 1.92 -18.42
CA HIS A 208 10.55 0.75 -19.19
C HIS A 208 10.11 -0.59 -18.58
N ARG A 209 10.09 -0.71 -17.25
CA ARG A 209 9.62 -1.93 -16.56
C ARG A 209 8.12 -2.09 -16.76
N LEU A 210 7.36 -1.00 -16.60
CA LEU A 210 5.93 -0.97 -16.89
C LEU A 210 5.65 -1.42 -18.32
N ALA A 211 6.27 -0.80 -19.32
CA ALA A 211 6.06 -1.14 -20.73
C ALA A 211 6.39 -2.61 -21.03
N SER A 212 7.47 -3.13 -20.44
CA SER A 212 7.92 -4.52 -20.64
C SER A 212 6.95 -5.54 -20.06
N LEU A 213 6.43 -5.31 -18.86
CA LEU A 213 5.47 -6.19 -18.20
C LEU A 213 4.10 -6.12 -18.88
N ALA A 214 3.63 -4.90 -19.20
CA ALA A 214 2.38 -4.67 -19.90
C ALA A 214 2.34 -5.37 -21.27
N ALA A 215 3.41 -5.27 -22.06
CA ALA A 215 3.52 -5.94 -23.37
C ALA A 215 3.46 -7.48 -23.29
N ARG A 216 3.71 -8.05 -22.11
CA ARG A 216 3.65 -9.48 -21.84
C ARG A 216 2.38 -9.91 -21.11
N GLY A 217 1.44 -8.99 -20.87
CA GLY A 217 0.21 -9.26 -20.14
C GLY A 217 0.43 -9.62 -18.67
N LEU A 218 1.57 -9.23 -18.10
CA LEU A 218 1.92 -9.48 -16.71
C LEU A 218 1.50 -8.30 -15.83
N PRO A 219 1.06 -8.54 -14.58
CA PRO A 219 0.84 -7.46 -13.63
C PRO A 219 2.17 -6.82 -13.22
N VAL A 220 2.10 -5.65 -12.59
CA VAL A 220 3.28 -4.86 -12.22
C VAL A 220 3.39 -4.67 -10.71
N PRO A 221 4.60 -4.86 -10.12
CA PRO A 221 4.84 -4.45 -8.75
C PRO A 221 4.95 -2.93 -8.70
N VAL A 222 4.22 -2.31 -7.78
CA VAL A 222 4.08 -0.86 -7.67
C VAL A 222 4.32 -0.41 -6.23
N VAL A 223 5.09 0.68 -6.08
CA VAL A 223 5.17 1.44 -4.84
C VAL A 223 4.40 2.76 -5.02
N PRO A 224 3.23 2.92 -4.39
CA PRO A 224 2.40 4.11 -4.53
C PRO A 224 2.86 5.19 -3.54
N MET A 225 3.65 6.15 -4.03
CA MET A 225 4.17 7.25 -3.23
C MET A 225 3.27 8.48 -3.31
N ASP A 226 3.19 9.25 -2.22
CA ASP A 226 2.59 10.57 -2.19
C ASP A 226 3.46 11.55 -2.96
N TYR A 227 3.06 11.88 -4.20
CA TYR A 227 3.85 12.75 -5.07
C TYR A 227 4.04 14.16 -4.52
N ALA A 228 3.15 14.62 -3.62
CA ALA A 228 3.32 15.89 -2.92
C ALA A 228 4.62 15.91 -2.09
N SER A 229 5.05 14.76 -1.58
CA SER A 229 6.26 14.60 -0.76
C SER A 229 7.57 14.45 -1.54
N LEU A 230 7.52 14.43 -2.88
CA LEU A 230 8.70 14.20 -3.73
C LEU A 230 9.22 15.50 -4.34
N ASP A 231 10.53 15.61 -4.53
CA ASP A 231 11.10 16.65 -5.39
C ASP A 231 11.25 16.12 -6.81
N VAL A 232 11.16 17.00 -7.81
CA VAL A 232 11.24 16.63 -9.23
C VAL A 232 12.17 17.56 -9.95
N PHE A 233 13.11 16.95 -10.67
CA PHE A 233 14.11 17.67 -11.43
C PHE A 233 14.19 17.13 -12.85
N THR A 234 14.71 17.96 -13.75
CA THR A 234 15.23 17.54 -15.04
C THR A 234 16.54 16.76 -14.87
N PRO A 235 17.04 16.05 -15.91
CA PRO A 235 18.32 15.36 -15.85
C PRO A 235 19.53 16.24 -15.54
N ASP A 236 19.48 17.52 -15.92
CA ASP A 236 20.49 18.54 -15.63
C ASP A 236 20.31 19.22 -14.25
N GLY A 237 19.33 18.78 -13.46
CA GLY A 237 19.18 19.17 -12.06
C GLY A 237 18.36 20.45 -11.83
N LEU A 238 17.62 20.93 -12.83
CA LEU A 238 16.70 22.06 -12.69
C LEU A 238 15.35 21.57 -12.15
N TYR A 239 14.67 22.38 -11.32
CA TYR A 239 13.33 22.05 -10.85
C TYR A 239 12.37 21.86 -12.03
N PHE A 240 11.55 20.82 -11.94
CA PHE A 240 10.52 20.52 -12.93
C PHE A 240 9.12 20.70 -12.33
N ASP A 241 8.19 21.22 -13.13
CA ASP A 241 6.82 21.42 -12.70
C ASP A 241 6.07 20.08 -12.56
N LYS A 242 5.64 19.76 -11.34
CA LYS A 242 4.85 18.56 -11.05
C LYS A 242 3.51 18.54 -11.78
N LEU A 243 2.89 19.70 -12.00
CA LEU A 243 1.60 19.78 -12.69
C LEU A 243 1.75 19.37 -14.17
N ALA A 244 2.87 19.70 -14.81
CA ALA A 244 3.16 19.24 -16.16
C ALA A 244 3.22 17.71 -16.25
N VAL A 245 3.78 17.04 -15.24
CA VAL A 245 3.84 15.57 -15.15
C VAL A 245 2.44 14.95 -15.08
N ILE A 246 1.63 15.38 -14.11
CA ILE A 246 0.26 14.87 -13.91
C ILE A 246 -0.62 15.20 -15.12
N SER A 247 -0.48 16.42 -15.67
CA SER A 247 -1.26 16.87 -16.81
C SER A 247 -0.92 16.08 -18.08
N SER A 248 0.35 15.78 -18.34
CA SER A 248 0.75 14.94 -19.47
C SER A 248 0.24 13.51 -19.30
N ALA A 249 0.42 12.92 -18.11
CA ALA A 249 -0.02 11.56 -17.80
C ALA A 249 -1.53 11.38 -18.00
N SER A 250 -2.34 12.28 -17.44
CA SER A 250 -3.81 12.25 -17.53
C SER A 250 -4.34 12.44 -18.95
N ARG A 251 -3.63 13.17 -19.83
CA ARG A 251 -3.99 13.31 -21.25
C ARG A 251 -3.45 12.18 -22.13
N GLY A 252 -2.66 11.25 -21.58
CA GLY A 252 -1.95 10.23 -22.37
C GLY A 252 -0.85 10.81 -23.26
N GLU A 253 -0.41 12.04 -22.98
CA GLU A 253 0.67 12.73 -23.69
C GLU A 253 2.04 12.33 -23.14
N ARG A 254 3.07 12.52 -23.95
CA ARG A 254 4.46 12.20 -23.61
C ARG A 254 5.27 13.48 -23.55
N LEU A 255 5.95 13.71 -22.43
CA LEU A 255 6.88 14.84 -22.26
C LEU A 255 8.21 14.63 -22.99
N GLY A 256 8.46 13.41 -23.48
CA GLY A 256 9.72 12.98 -24.06
C GLY A 256 10.37 11.89 -23.22
N ARG A 257 11.67 11.66 -23.43
CA ARG A 257 12.44 10.59 -22.79
C ARG A 257 13.22 11.09 -21.59
N ARG A 258 13.07 10.40 -20.44
CA ARG A 258 13.87 10.63 -19.23
C ARG A 258 13.89 12.10 -18.83
N VAL A 259 12.74 12.76 -18.93
CA VAL A 259 12.59 14.21 -18.72
C VAL A 259 12.54 14.55 -17.24
N THR A 260 12.16 13.57 -16.42
CA THR A 260 11.92 13.76 -14.99
C THR A 260 12.73 12.79 -14.14
N ARG A 261 13.15 13.27 -12.97
CA ARG A 261 13.86 12.53 -11.93
C ARG A 261 13.23 12.87 -10.59
N HIS A 262 12.74 11.85 -9.89
CA HIS A 262 11.96 12.03 -8.66
C HIS A 262 12.79 11.64 -7.44
N PHE A 263 12.69 12.43 -6.38
CA PHE A 263 13.49 12.26 -5.17
C PHE A 263 12.62 12.34 -3.92
N TYR A 264 12.93 11.53 -2.91
CA TYR A 264 12.37 11.63 -1.56
C TYR A 264 13.51 11.85 -0.56
N GLY A 265 13.46 12.94 0.20
CA GLY A 265 14.51 13.25 1.18
C GLY A 265 15.92 13.31 0.55
N GLY A 266 16.03 13.87 -0.64
CA GLY A 266 17.30 13.98 -1.40
C GLY A 266 17.80 12.68 -2.05
N LYS A 267 17.11 11.55 -1.87
CA LYS A 267 17.45 10.28 -2.54
C LYS A 267 16.54 10.04 -3.74
N HIS A 268 17.11 9.63 -4.86
CA HIS A 268 16.30 9.24 -6.02
C HIS A 268 15.36 8.10 -5.64
N VAL A 269 14.10 8.12 -6.07
CA VAL A 269 13.10 7.11 -5.65
C VAL A 269 13.53 5.69 -6.02
N SER A 270 14.33 5.52 -7.07
CA SER A 270 14.88 4.22 -7.45
C SER A 270 15.96 3.69 -6.51
N SER A 271 16.53 4.49 -5.60
CA SER A 271 17.55 4.05 -4.62
C SER A 271 16.97 3.75 -3.23
N LEU A 272 15.66 3.94 -3.05
CA LEU A 272 14.95 3.58 -1.84
C LEU A 272 14.90 2.05 -1.66
N ASN A 273 14.70 1.61 -0.42
CA ASN A 273 14.63 0.19 -0.05
C ASN A 273 13.29 -0.43 -0.46
N HIS A 274 13.09 -0.63 -1.76
CA HIS A 274 11.92 -1.28 -2.35
C HIS A 274 12.20 -2.77 -2.56
N VAL A 275 11.29 -3.62 -2.09
CA VAL A 275 11.40 -5.07 -2.25
C VAL A 275 11.09 -5.45 -3.70
N GLU A 276 11.95 -6.26 -4.30
CA GLU A 276 11.73 -6.81 -5.64
C GLU A 276 10.82 -8.03 -5.57
N MET A 277 10.01 -8.26 -6.61
CA MET A 277 9.12 -9.43 -6.69
C MET A 277 9.54 -10.37 -7.79
N SER A 278 9.51 -11.66 -7.54
CA SER A 278 9.68 -12.66 -8.57
C SER A 278 8.50 -12.70 -9.54
N LEU A 279 8.74 -13.18 -10.76
CA LEU A 279 7.65 -13.42 -11.73
C LEU A 279 6.60 -14.40 -11.22
N GLY A 280 7.02 -15.38 -10.40
CA GLY A 280 6.12 -16.34 -9.78
C GLY A 280 5.17 -15.69 -8.77
N GLU A 281 5.66 -14.78 -7.93
CA GLU A 281 4.81 -14.03 -7.00
C GLU A 281 3.81 -13.15 -7.75
N LEU A 282 4.28 -12.39 -8.75
CA LEU A 282 3.42 -11.51 -9.57
C LEU A 282 2.26 -12.27 -10.22
N ALA A 283 2.51 -13.48 -10.73
CA ALA A 283 1.47 -14.29 -11.37
C ALA A 283 0.43 -14.87 -10.39
N ASN A 284 0.74 -14.96 -9.10
CA ASN A 284 -0.11 -15.60 -8.08
C ASN A 284 -0.94 -14.63 -7.22
N ILE A 285 -0.75 -13.32 -7.44
CA ILE A 285 -1.43 -12.26 -6.68
C ILE A 285 -2.45 -11.59 -7.60
N ALA A 286 -3.67 -11.44 -7.11
CA ALA A 286 -4.71 -10.74 -7.85
C ALA A 286 -4.34 -9.25 -7.96
N PRO A 287 -4.20 -8.70 -9.18
CA PRO A 287 -3.81 -7.31 -9.36
C PRO A 287 -4.94 -6.37 -8.94
N LEU A 288 -4.59 -5.31 -8.21
CA LEU A 288 -5.48 -4.16 -8.00
C LEU A 288 -5.56 -3.32 -9.28
N ARG A 289 -6.63 -2.54 -9.40
CA ARG A 289 -6.78 -1.50 -10.42
C ARG A 289 -6.58 -0.14 -9.77
N CYS A 290 -5.96 0.79 -10.49
CA CYS A 290 -5.78 2.17 -10.07
C CYS A 290 -6.63 3.09 -10.94
N GLU A 291 -7.78 3.54 -10.43
CA GLU A 291 -8.78 4.33 -11.17
C GLU A 291 -9.02 5.65 -10.44
N PRO A 292 -8.22 6.69 -10.73
CA PRO A 292 -8.42 7.99 -10.14
C PRO A 292 -9.70 8.60 -10.74
N LEU A 293 -10.64 8.96 -9.88
CA LEU A 293 -11.92 9.61 -10.25
C LEU A 293 -11.71 10.95 -10.98
#